data_AF-A0A2D5VYE9-F1
#
_entry.id   AF-A0A2D5VYE9-F1
#
_cell.length_a   1.000
_cell.length_b   1.000
_cell.length_c   1.000
_cell.angle_alpha   90.00
_cell.angle_beta   90.00
_cell.angle_gamma   90.00
#
_symmetry.space_group_name_H-M   'P 1'
#
loop_
_entity.id
_entity.type
_entity.pdbx_description
1 polymer ?
#
loop_
_entity_poly.entity_id
_entity_poly.type
_entity_poly.pdbx_seq_one_letter_code
_entity_poly.pdbx_strand_id
1 'polypeptide(L)'
;MNSLNKLLGHVAVLLLFVCHFEGVAQEEKKPMTIDQLAWLTGSWQGPLDGGILEETWLSPKSETISALVRYTKKGKTEFVEIIKIQQAADTLELRLQLFDPPMQPRWEKPHVFELLRMESKKITFRGVSEGSHRTLS
;
A
#
# COMPACT_ATOMS: atom_id res chain seq x y z
N MET A 1 -32.57 -77.86 -25.16
CA MET A 1 -32.96 -78.19 -23.78
C MET A 1 -32.24 -77.22 -22.86
N ASN A 2 -32.88 -76.09 -22.52
CA ASN A 2 -33.52 -75.77 -21.22
C ASN A 2 -32.47 -75.70 -20.09
N SER A 3 -32.30 -74.63 -19.32
CA SER A 3 -33.28 -73.77 -18.62
C SER A 3 -32.55 -72.50 -18.16
N LEU A 4 -33.02 -71.28 -18.45
CA LEU A 4 -33.98 -70.47 -17.66
C LEU A 4 -33.62 -70.24 -16.16
N ASN A 5 -33.27 -68.98 -15.89
CA ASN A 5 -33.58 -68.10 -14.74
C ASN A 5 -33.02 -68.34 -13.33
N LYS A 6 -32.31 -67.30 -12.84
CA LYS A 6 -32.37 -66.59 -11.53
C LYS A 6 -31.08 -65.72 -11.47
N LEU A 7 -31.00 -64.46 -11.06
CA LEU A 7 -31.83 -63.58 -10.23
C LEU A 7 -31.26 -62.15 -10.41
N LEU A 8 -32.11 -61.13 -10.27
CA LEU A 8 -31.79 -59.70 -10.24
C LEU A 8 -30.67 -59.32 -9.26
N GLY A 9 -29.90 -58.28 -9.60
CA GLY A 9 -29.04 -57.52 -8.69
C GLY A 9 -28.38 -56.36 -9.44
N HIS A 10 -29.12 -55.29 -9.71
CA HIS A 10 -28.97 -54.00 -9.03
C HIS A 10 -27.55 -53.41 -9.06
N VAL A 11 -27.44 -52.32 -9.83
CA VAL A 11 -26.57 -51.16 -9.60
C VAL A 11 -25.08 -51.36 -9.87
N ALA A 12 -24.68 -50.92 -11.06
CA ALA A 12 -23.36 -50.31 -11.24
C ALA A 12 -23.51 -49.06 -12.11
N VAL A 13 -24.26 -48.08 -11.60
CA VAL A 13 -24.08 -46.70 -12.08
C VAL A 13 -22.73 -46.27 -11.51
N LEU A 14 -21.70 -46.32 -12.36
CA LEU A 14 -20.43 -45.67 -12.10
C LEU A 14 -20.70 -44.15 -12.00
N LEU A 15 -20.95 -43.68 -10.79
CA LEU A 15 -20.80 -42.27 -10.45
C LEU A 15 -19.31 -41.96 -10.53
N LEU A 16 -18.86 -41.56 -11.71
CA LEU A 16 -17.62 -40.79 -11.87
C LEU A 16 -17.83 -39.49 -11.09
N PHE A 17 -17.46 -39.49 -9.82
CA PHE A 17 -17.26 -38.28 -9.04
C PHE A 17 -16.03 -37.59 -9.64
N VAL A 18 -16.24 -36.84 -10.73
CA VAL A 18 -15.29 -35.84 -11.18
C VAL A 18 -15.32 -34.76 -10.10
N CYS A 19 -14.42 -34.88 -9.12
CA CYS A 19 -14.07 -33.76 -8.26
C CYS A 19 -13.63 -32.63 -9.18
N HIS A 20 -14.55 -31.73 -9.51
CA HIS A 20 -14.22 -30.40 -9.96
C HIS A 20 -13.55 -29.74 -8.77
N PHE A 21 -12.23 -29.96 -8.67
CA PHE A 21 -11.37 -29.05 -7.94
C PHE A 21 -11.41 -27.77 -8.76
N GLU A 22 -12.39 -26.91 -8.48
CA GLU A 22 -12.27 -25.50 -8.82
C GLU A 22 -11.00 -25.05 -8.11
N GLY A 23 -9.89 -25.03 -8.86
CA GLY A 23 -8.66 -24.46 -8.39
C GLY A 23 -9.00 -23.03 -7.99
N VAL A 24 -9.05 -22.77 -6.68
CA VAL A 24 -9.02 -21.41 -6.17
C VAL A 24 -7.70 -20.88 -6.72
N ALA A 25 -7.79 -20.04 -7.75
CA ALA A 25 -6.65 -19.30 -8.25
C ALA A 25 -6.17 -18.48 -7.04
N GLN A 26 -5.09 -18.95 -6.43
CA GLN A 26 -4.38 -18.18 -5.43
C GLN A 26 -3.83 -16.99 -6.21
N GLU A 27 -4.46 -15.81 -6.04
CA GLU A 27 -3.89 -14.57 -6.56
C GLU A 27 -2.47 -14.49 -6.00
N GLU A 28 -1.48 -14.72 -6.86
CA GLU A 28 -0.10 -14.42 -6.52
C GLU A 28 -0.07 -12.94 -6.18
N LYS A 29 0.15 -12.64 -4.90
CA LYS A 29 0.30 -11.27 -4.42
C LYS A 29 1.54 -10.71 -5.10
N LYS A 30 1.33 -10.00 -6.20
CA LYS A 30 2.42 -9.31 -6.91
C LYS A 30 3.17 -8.45 -5.88
N PRO A 31 4.51 -8.52 -5.83
CA PRO A 31 5.28 -7.69 -4.93
C PRO A 31 4.93 -6.22 -5.17
N MET A 32 4.74 -5.46 -4.10
CA MET A 32 4.49 -4.03 -4.21
C MET A 32 5.75 -3.37 -4.76
N THR A 33 5.64 -2.63 -5.85
CA THR A 33 6.78 -1.93 -6.45
C THR A 33 6.61 -0.42 -6.37
N ILE A 34 7.73 0.29 -6.27
CA ILE A 34 7.73 1.76 -6.21
C ILE A 34 7.03 2.41 -7.43
N ASP A 35 7.10 1.77 -8.59
CA ASP A 35 6.51 2.27 -9.84
C ASP A 35 4.98 2.34 -9.78
N GLN A 36 4.34 1.55 -8.91
CA GLN A 36 2.89 1.63 -8.67
C GLN A 36 2.48 2.96 -8.04
N LEU A 37 3.42 3.74 -7.52
CA LEU A 37 3.20 5.07 -6.95
C LEU A 37 3.38 6.21 -7.96
N ALA A 38 3.57 5.91 -9.25
CA ALA A 38 3.75 6.94 -10.28
C ALA A 38 2.61 7.97 -10.32
N TRP A 39 1.41 7.59 -9.87
CA TRP A 39 0.24 8.47 -9.78
C TRP A 39 0.38 9.61 -8.75
N LEU A 40 1.32 9.53 -7.79
CA LEU A 40 1.62 10.60 -6.84
C LEU A 40 2.40 11.75 -7.50
N THR A 41 3.12 11.49 -8.58
CA THR A 41 4.02 12.45 -9.24
C THR A 41 3.27 13.75 -9.59
N GLY A 42 3.88 14.88 -9.23
CA GLY A 42 3.36 16.20 -9.57
C GLY A 42 3.36 17.16 -8.39
N SER A 43 2.65 18.26 -8.55
CA SER A 43 2.47 19.27 -7.51
C SER A 43 1.02 19.32 -7.08
N TRP A 44 0.80 19.31 -5.78
CA TRP A 44 -0.51 19.31 -5.13
C TRP A 44 -0.56 20.45 -4.12
N GLN A 45 -1.74 21.00 -3.89
CA GLN A 45 -1.95 21.97 -2.83
C GLN A 45 -3.38 21.87 -2.28
N GLY A 46 -3.54 22.18 -1.01
CA GLY A 46 -4.85 22.19 -0.36
C GLY A 46 -4.87 23.01 0.93
N PRO A 47 -6.06 23.42 1.38
CA PRO A 47 -6.21 24.09 2.67
C PRO A 47 -5.96 23.10 3.83
N LEU A 48 -5.25 23.54 4.86
CA LEU A 48 -5.04 22.79 6.11
C LEU A 48 -5.03 23.76 7.29
N ASP A 49 -5.96 23.60 8.24
CA ASP A 49 -6.05 24.39 9.49
C ASP A 49 -5.93 25.91 9.28
N GLY A 50 -6.57 26.45 8.24
CA GLY A 50 -6.52 27.88 7.90
C GLY A 50 -5.18 28.35 7.29
N GLY A 51 -4.33 27.42 6.89
CA GLY A 51 -3.16 27.63 6.03
C GLY A 51 -3.28 26.85 4.72
N ILE A 52 -2.20 26.79 3.96
CA ILE A 52 -2.06 26.01 2.72
C ILE A 52 -0.93 25.00 2.90
N LEU A 53 -1.23 23.73 2.61
CA LEU A 53 -0.25 22.67 2.46
C LEU A 53 0.04 22.52 0.97
N GLU A 54 1.31 22.51 0.60
CA GLU A 54 1.80 22.25 -0.76
C GLU A 54 2.70 21.03 -0.73
N GLU A 55 2.60 20.18 -1.75
CA GLU A 55 3.42 18.98 -1.89
C GLU A 55 3.95 18.90 -3.31
N THR A 56 5.21 18.56 -3.49
CA THR A 56 5.78 18.22 -4.80
C THR A 56 6.45 16.87 -4.73
N TRP A 57 5.88 15.92 -5.45
CA TRP A 57 6.34 14.55 -5.55
C TRP A 57 7.17 14.36 -6.82
N LEU A 58 8.39 13.87 -6.65
CA LEU A 58 9.23 13.43 -7.75
C LEU A 58 8.68 12.13 -8.33
N SER A 59 9.01 11.82 -9.58
CA SER A 59 8.69 10.50 -10.16
C SER A 59 9.46 9.39 -9.44
N PRO A 60 8.90 8.17 -9.35
CA PRO A 60 9.64 7.01 -8.88
C PRO A 60 10.98 6.87 -9.61
N LYS A 61 12.07 6.72 -8.87
CA LYS A 61 13.43 6.52 -9.39
C LYS A 61 14.27 5.78 -8.37
N SER A 62 15.05 4.80 -8.86
CA SER A 62 16.01 4.05 -8.03
C SER A 62 15.38 3.53 -6.74
N GLU A 63 14.25 2.83 -6.87
CA GLU A 63 13.52 2.18 -5.76
C GLU A 63 12.92 3.15 -4.72
N THR A 64 12.86 4.44 -5.05
CA THR A 64 12.30 5.47 -4.17
C THR A 64 11.34 6.40 -4.90
N ILE A 65 10.40 6.96 -4.17
CA ILE A 65 9.67 8.18 -4.53
C ILE A 65 9.78 9.14 -3.35
N SER A 66 9.90 10.45 -3.61
CA SER A 66 10.10 11.43 -2.55
C SER A 66 9.27 12.69 -2.79
N ALA A 67 8.87 13.32 -1.68
CA ALA A 67 8.11 14.56 -1.68
C ALA A 67 8.84 15.63 -0.87
N LEU A 68 8.71 16.88 -1.32
CA LEU A 68 8.89 18.06 -0.50
C LEU A 68 7.52 18.63 -0.18
N VAL A 69 7.25 18.84 1.10
CA VAL A 69 6.01 19.40 1.62
C VAL A 69 6.32 20.75 2.27
N ARG A 70 5.44 21.74 2.07
CA ARG A 70 5.51 23.05 2.72
C ARG A 70 4.16 23.41 3.30
N TYR A 71 4.15 23.83 4.56
CA TYR A 71 2.96 24.40 5.17
C TYR A 71 3.14 25.90 5.39
N THR A 72 2.21 26.69 4.84
CA THR A 72 2.20 28.15 4.95
C THR A 72 0.95 28.62 5.69
N LYS A 73 1.12 29.42 6.74
CA LYS A 73 0.03 30.00 7.52
C LYS A 73 0.36 31.45 7.86
N LYS A 74 -0.63 32.35 7.80
CA LYS A 74 -0.46 33.78 8.09
C LYS A 74 0.73 34.43 7.36
N GLY A 75 0.95 34.03 6.09
CA GLY A 75 2.02 34.56 5.24
C GLY A 75 3.43 34.09 5.59
N LYS A 76 3.59 33.04 6.42
CA LYS A 76 4.89 32.47 6.79
C LYS A 76 4.90 30.96 6.58
N THR A 77 6.06 30.43 6.22
CA THR A 77 6.30 28.98 6.26
C THR A 77 6.42 28.55 7.71
N GLU A 78 5.51 27.68 8.15
CA GLU A 78 5.46 27.14 9.51
C GLU A 78 6.30 25.87 9.64
N PHE A 79 6.41 25.11 8.56
CA PHE A 79 7.34 23.99 8.44
C PHE A 79 7.58 23.59 6.98
N VAL A 80 8.66 22.86 6.77
CA VAL A 80 8.86 22.01 5.60
C VAL A 80 9.00 20.57 6.04
N GLU A 81 8.62 19.64 5.18
CA GLU A 81 8.72 18.21 5.46
C GLU A 81 9.25 17.47 4.23
N ILE A 82 10.09 16.47 4.48
CA ILE A 82 10.61 15.58 3.45
C ILE A 82 10.03 14.21 3.71
N ILE A 83 9.35 13.67 2.70
CA ILE A 83 8.83 12.31 2.70
C ILE A 83 9.65 11.49 1.72
N LYS A 84 10.03 10.28 2.11
CA LYS A 84 10.59 9.26 1.22
C LYS A 84 9.82 7.98 1.41
N ILE A 85 9.29 7.42 0.33
CA ILE A 85 8.81 6.04 0.28
C ILE A 85 9.87 5.24 -0.46
N GLN A 86 10.26 4.09 0.09
CA GLN A 86 11.28 3.22 -0.48
C GLN A 86 10.82 1.77 -0.51
N GLN A 87 11.37 1.02 -1.48
CA GLN A 87 11.21 -0.43 -1.54
C GLN A 87 11.80 -1.09 -0.29
N ALA A 88 11.08 -2.02 0.32
CA ALA A 88 11.52 -2.80 1.47
C ALA A 88 11.07 -4.26 1.29
N ALA A 89 11.95 -5.13 0.80
CA ALA A 89 11.62 -6.49 0.39
C ALA A 89 10.34 -6.49 -0.49
N ASP A 90 9.28 -7.14 -0.04
CA ASP A 90 8.03 -7.34 -0.75
C ASP A 90 6.99 -6.23 -0.48
N THR A 91 7.39 -5.19 0.26
CA THR A 91 6.54 -4.09 0.75
C THR A 91 7.19 -2.72 0.56
N LEU A 92 6.56 -1.68 1.09
CA LEU A 92 7.03 -0.30 1.08
C LEU A 92 7.17 0.23 2.50
N GLU A 93 8.20 1.05 2.71
CA GLU A 93 8.43 1.81 3.94
C GLU A 93 8.38 3.29 3.64
N LEU A 94 7.68 4.07 4.48
CA LEU A 94 7.67 5.52 4.43
C LEU A 94 8.51 6.08 5.58
N ARG A 95 9.35 7.07 5.27
CA ARG A 95 10.07 7.89 6.23
C ARG A 95 9.71 9.36 6.04
N LEU A 96 9.50 10.05 7.15
CA LEU A 96 9.08 11.44 7.18
C LEU A 96 9.89 12.21 8.21
N GLN A 97 10.44 13.35 7.81
CA GLN A 97 11.10 14.30 8.71
C GLN A 97 10.56 15.70 8.45
N LEU A 98 10.07 16.32 9.51
CA LEU A 98 9.60 17.69 9.51
C LEU A 98 10.66 18.61 10.11
N PHE A 99 10.89 19.75 9.46
CA PHE A 99 11.81 20.80 9.84
C PHE A 99 11.04 22.10 10.15
N ASP A 100 11.42 22.74 11.25
CA ASP A 100 10.86 24.03 11.64
C ASP A 100 11.39 25.19 10.75
N PRO A 101 10.91 26.44 10.90
CA PRO A 101 11.33 27.54 10.04
C PRO A 101 12.85 27.84 10.07
N PRO A 102 13.55 27.70 11.22
CA PRO A 102 15.03 27.69 11.27
C PRO A 102 15.74 26.49 10.64
N MET A 103 15.02 25.53 10.04
CA MET A 103 15.54 24.29 9.45
C MET A 103 16.11 23.30 10.49
N GLN A 104 15.59 23.31 11.71
CA GLN A 104 15.89 22.28 12.71
C GLN A 104 14.90 21.11 12.58
N PRO A 105 15.38 19.86 12.60
CA PRO A 105 14.49 18.71 12.59
C PRO A 105 13.67 18.67 13.90
N ARG A 106 12.35 18.47 13.81
CA ARG A 106 11.48 18.41 15.01
C ARG A 106 11.73 17.22 15.92
N TRP A 107 12.34 16.17 15.38
CA TRP A 107 12.75 14.96 16.10
C TRP A 107 14.16 14.57 15.67
N GLU A 108 14.90 13.89 16.54
CA GLU A 108 16.26 13.42 16.25
C GLU A 108 16.34 12.50 15.03
N LYS A 109 15.28 11.72 14.79
CA LYS A 109 15.20 10.76 13.68
C LYS A 109 13.87 10.89 12.93
N PRO A 110 13.84 10.53 11.64
CA PRO A 110 12.61 10.50 10.88
C PRO A 110 11.63 9.49 11.48
N HIS A 111 10.34 9.83 11.44
CA HIS A 111 9.31 8.85 11.73
C HIS A 111 9.27 7.78 10.64
N VAL A 112 9.02 6.54 11.06
CA VAL A 112 8.96 5.36 10.18
C VAL A 112 7.54 4.83 10.17
N PHE A 113 7.06 4.51 8.97
CA PHE A 113 5.75 3.95 8.75
C PHE A 113 5.84 2.74 7.82
N GLU A 114 5.08 1.70 8.14
CA GLU A 114 4.95 0.49 7.33
C GLU A 114 3.69 0.57 6.46
N LEU A 115 3.76 0.03 5.25
CA LEU A 115 2.58 -0.08 4.39
C LEU A 115 1.47 -0.89 5.10
N LEU A 116 0.31 -0.26 5.28
CA LEU A 116 -0.88 -0.90 5.81
C LEU A 116 -1.79 -1.42 4.70
N ARG A 117 -2.03 -0.60 3.66
CA ARG A 117 -2.94 -0.93 2.55
C ARG A 117 -2.64 -0.07 1.34
N MET A 118 -2.81 -0.64 0.14
CA MET A 118 -2.75 0.10 -1.12
C MET A 118 -3.95 -0.26 -2.00
N GLU A 119 -4.53 0.75 -2.61
CA GLU A 119 -5.63 0.70 -3.56
C GLU A 119 -5.24 1.54 -4.79
N SER A 120 -6.05 1.55 -5.85
CA SER A 120 -5.66 2.13 -7.15
C SER A 120 -5.14 3.58 -7.11
N LYS A 121 -5.63 4.41 -6.19
CA LYS A 121 -5.19 5.81 -6.00
C LYS A 121 -5.19 6.23 -4.53
N LYS A 122 -4.91 5.27 -3.65
CA LYS A 122 -4.82 5.51 -2.22
C LYS A 122 -3.81 4.57 -1.62
N ILE A 123 -2.91 5.11 -0.81
CA ILE A 123 -1.95 4.32 -0.05
C ILE A 123 -2.05 4.74 1.40
N THR A 124 -2.08 3.79 2.31
CA THR A 124 -2.15 4.06 3.75
C THR A 124 -0.97 3.39 4.43
N PHE A 125 -0.26 4.14 5.25
CA PHE A 125 0.83 3.68 6.10
C PHE A 125 0.44 3.74 7.58
N ARG A 126 1.01 2.84 8.39
CA ARG A 126 0.86 2.80 9.85
C ARG A 126 2.16 3.23 10.50
N GLY A 127 2.10 4.17 11.44
CA GLY A 127 3.28 4.62 12.19
C GLY A 127 3.80 3.54 13.13
N VAL A 128 5.11 3.32 13.12
CA VAL A 128 5.78 2.29 13.96
C VAL A 128 6.90 2.86 14.84
N SER A 129 7.35 4.09 14.58
CA SER A 129 8.28 4.80 15.48
C SER A 129 7.53 5.50 16.61
N GLU A 130 8.19 5.63 17.77
CA GLU A 130 7.69 6.43 18.89
C GLU A 130 7.33 7.87 18.44
N GLY A 131 6.20 8.39 18.92
CA GLY A 131 5.71 9.74 18.60
C GLY A 131 5.09 9.92 17.21
N SER A 132 5.13 8.91 16.34
CA SER A 132 4.52 9.00 15.00
C SER A 132 2.98 9.07 15.04
N HIS A 133 2.40 9.67 14.00
CA HIS A 133 0.97 9.55 13.74
C HIS A 133 0.58 8.07 13.59
N ARG A 134 -0.62 7.70 14.08
CA ARG A 134 -1.10 6.31 14.00
C ARG A 134 -1.18 5.82 12.55
N THR A 135 -1.67 6.68 11.66
CA THR A 135 -1.81 6.40 10.23
C THR A 135 -1.55 7.64 9.39
N LEU A 136 -1.02 7.45 8.18
CA LEU A 136 -0.85 8.46 7.14
C LEU A 136 -1.44 7.93 5.83
N SER A 137 -2.16 8.75 5.06
CA SER A 137 -2.83 8.35 3.80
C SER A 137 -2.83 9.45 2.77
#